data_AF-A0A7K1RNR2-F1
#
_entry.id   AF-A0A7K1RNR2-F1
#
_cell.length_a   1.000
_cell.length_b   1.000
_cell.length_c   1.000
_cell.angle_alpha   90.00
_cell.angle_beta   90.00
_cell.angle_gamma   90.00
#
_symmetry.space_group_name_H-M   'P 1'
#
loop_
_entity.id
_entity.type
_entity.pdbx_description
1 polymer ?
#
loop_
_entity_poly.entity_id
_entity_poly.type
_entity_poly.pdbx_seq_one_letter_code
_entity_poly.pdbx_strand_id
1 'polypeptide(L)' 'MIRIENISKQNSHRLLFIEASAALNKGEKIGLVGPNGAGKTTL' A
#
# COMPACT_ATOMS: atom_id res chain seq x y z
N MET A 1 -8.68 14.09 -1.84
CA MET A 1 -8.21 12.95 -2.64
C MET A 1 -6.83 12.59 -2.10
N ILE A 2 -6.62 11.34 -1.71
CA ILE A 2 -5.30 10.84 -1.31
C ILE A 2 -4.78 10.00 -2.47
N ARG A 3 -3.53 10.22 -2.88
CA ARG A 3 -2.90 9.50 -3.99
C ARG A 3 -1.55 8.96 -3.55
N ILE A 4 -1.30 7.70 -3.88
CA ILE A 4 -0.05 6.98 -3.73
C ILE A 4 0.42 6.68 -5.14
N GLU A 5 1.65 7.06 -5.48
CA GLU A 5 2.18 6.94 -6.83
C GLU A 5 3.54 6.25 -6.82
N ASN A 6 3.62 5.13 -7.55
CA ASN A 6 4.83 4.37 -7.85
C ASN A 6 5.74 4.17 -6.63
N ILE A 7 5.14 3.85 -5.48
CA ILE A 7 5.93 3.65 -4.28
C ILE A 7 6.58 2.27 -4.30
N SER A 8 7.83 2.23 -3.90
CA SER A 8 8.56 0.98 -3.63
C SER A 8 9.01 1.01 -2.18
N LYS A 9 8.79 -0.10 -1.48
CA LYS A 9 9.15 -0.21 -0.05
C LYS A 9 9.70 -1.59 0.23
N GLN A 10 10.82 -1.58 0.93
CA GLN A 10 11.44 -2.74 1.53
C GLN A 10 11.40 -2.59 3.05
N ASN A 11 11.17 -3.71 3.74
CA ASN A 11 11.39 -3.80 5.17
C ASN A 11 12.40 -4.93 5.45
N SER A 12 13.55 -4.57 6.02
CA SER A 12 14.71 -5.46 6.15
C SER A 12 15.06 -6.11 4.80
N HIS A 13 14.93 -7.42 4.64
CA HIS A 13 15.23 -8.14 3.38
C HIS A 13 14.01 -8.43 2.51
N ARG A 14 12.82 -7.96 2.90
CA ARG A 14 11.56 -8.26 2.20
C ARG A 14 11.05 -7.05 1.44
N LEU A 15 10.90 -7.21 0.13
CA LEU A 15 10.15 -6.27 -0.70
C LEU A 15 8.67 -6.38 -0.37
N LEU A 16 8.06 -5.25 0.00
CA LEU A 16 6.63 -5.15 0.35
C LEU A 16 5.83 -4.53 -0.80
N PHE A 17 6.38 -3.48 -1.43
CA PHE A 17 5.77 -2.81 -2.56
C PHE A 17 6.82 -2.60 -3.66
N ILE A 18 6.41 -2.82 -4.90
CA ILE A 18 7.18 -2.52 -6.11
C ILE A 18 6.26 -1.69 -6.99
N GLU A 19 6.60 -0.41 -7.15
CA GLU A 19 5.87 0.56 -8.00
C GLU A 19 4.35 0.58 -7.75
N ALA A 20 3.95 0.45 -6.48
CA ALA A 20 2.54 0.39 -6.11
C ALA A 20 1.90 1.78 -6.20
N SER A 21 0.68 1.82 -6.75
CA SER A 21 -0.12 3.04 -6.87
C SER A 21 -1.54 2.80 -6.38
N ALA A 22 -2.12 3.80 -5.72
CA ALA A 22 -3.50 3.76 -5.23
C ALA A 22 -4.08 5.18 -5.18
N ALA A 23 -5.39 5.30 -5.30
CA ALA A 23 -6.11 6.56 -5.15
C ALA A 23 -7.35 6.34 -4.28
N LEU A 24 -7.59 7.27 -3.36
CA LEU A 24 -8.74 7.27 -2.47
C LEU A 24 -9.45 8.62 -2.57
N ASN A 25 -10.74 8.57 -2.90
CA ASN A 25 -11.59 9.74 -2.96
C ASN A 25 -12.32 9.95 -1.63
N LYS A 26 -12.79 11.19 -1.43
CA LYS A 26 -13.54 11.54 -0.23
C LYS A 26 -14.88 10.79 -0.24
N GLY A 27 -15.19 10.11 0.86
CA GLY A 27 -16.43 9.35 1.04
C GLY A 27 -16.33 7.86 0.67
N GLU A 28 -15.23 7.43 0.04
CA GLU A 28 -14.99 6.01 -0.20
C GLU A 28 -14.56 5.30 1.09
N LYS A 29 -15.05 4.06 1.27
CA LYS A 29 -14.59 3.14 2.31
C LYS A 29 -13.82 2.02 1.63
N ILE A 30 -12.50 2.00 1.83
CA ILE A 30 -11.60 1.06 1.16
C ILE A 30 -10.90 0.21 2.22
N GLY A 31 -10.76 -1.09 1.95
CA GLY A 31 -10.04 -2.04 2.80
C GLY A 31 -8.79 -2.57 2.10
N LEU A 32 -7.66 -2.54 2.79
CA LEU A 32 -6.42 -3.17 2.34
C LEU A 32 -6.34 -4.59 2.90
N VAL A 33 -6.40 -5.61 2.03
CA VAL A 33 -6.45 -7.03 2.41
C VAL A 33 -5.26 -7.82 1.88
N GLY A 34 -4.99 -8.97 2.49
CA GLY A 34 -3.86 -9.84 2.14
C GLY A 34 -3.28 -10.57 3.36
N PRO A 35 -2.37 -11.53 3.15
CA PRO A 35 -1.77 -12.31 4.24
C PRO A 35 -0.92 -11.45 5.19
N ASN A 36 -0.59 -11.99 6.37
CA ASN A 36 0.30 -11.33 7.32
C ASN A 36 1.70 -11.12 6.70
N GLY A 37 2.26 -9.94 6.91
CA GLY A 37 3.53 -9.54 6.30
C GLY A 37 3.44 -9.06 4.85
N ALA A 38 2.25 -8.92 4.27
CA ALA A 38 2.05 -8.36 2.92
C ALA A 38 2.19 -6.81 2.82
N GLY A 39 2.64 -6.14 3.88
CA GLY A 39 2.83 -4.69 3.88
C GLY A 39 1.61 -3.86 4.29
N LYS A 40 0.50 -4.48 4.70
CA LYS A 40 -0.75 -3.77 5.02
C LYS A 40 -0.64 -2.68 6.10
N THR A 41 0.11 -2.93 7.16
CA THR A 41 0.38 -1.94 8.24
C THR A 41 1.50 -0.97 7.86
N THR A 42 2.26 -1.30 6.80
CA THR A 42 3.41 -0.52 6.35
C THR A 42 3.02 0.53 5.31
N LEU A 43 1.94 0.29 4.56
CA LEU A 43 1.31 1.26 3.67
C LEU A 43 0.52 2.30 4.47
#